data_AF-A0A9N9GN47-F1
#
_entry.id   AF-A0A9N9GN47-F1
#
_cell.length_a   1.000
_cell.length_b   1.000
_cell.length_c   1.000
_cell.angle_alpha   90.00
_cell.angle_beta   90.00
_cell.angle_gamma   90.00
#
_symmetry.space_group_name_H-M   'P 1'
#
loop_
_entity.id
_entity.type
_entity.pdbx_description
1 polymer ?
#
loop_
_entity_poly.entity_id
_entity_poly.type
_entity_poly.pdbx_seq_one_letter_code
_entity_poly.pdbx_strand_id
1 'polypeptide(L)'
;MAKFRKFLISINYNRPIVASMDNIKLEEKLRYSASLSVILGSTLPLQETSVSFYNKINTIIKNIQTNNTIAKYVCVYILQVPVSKVLPFVLRIIPNNSENISDVYEIHNQVLEFAAHFKIYILSIGADGVLVEIKAQKCIMQTNTETKLKFTDKLYRNVNDLNSNLKIWPTDDEIRVLINDAYKEANALANDKIILLIKENLTKEFQDGEEVLTKIIEMIRNVASLNL
;
A
#
# COMPACT_ATOMS: atom_id res chain seq x y z
N MET A 1 -1.06 -20.21 7.92
CA MET A 1 0.18 -19.91 8.65
C MET A 1 1.11 -21.11 8.85
N ALA A 2 0.65 -22.26 9.39
CA ALA A 2 1.50 -23.45 9.63
C ALA A 2 2.32 -23.93 8.42
N LYS A 3 1.70 -23.99 7.21
CA LYS A 3 2.40 -24.34 5.96
C LYS A 3 3.54 -23.36 5.64
N PHE A 4 3.30 -22.06 5.82
CA PHE A 4 4.32 -21.04 5.63
C PHE A 4 5.46 -21.18 6.65
N ARG A 5 5.17 -21.48 7.93
CA ARG A 5 6.22 -21.78 8.93
C ARG A 5 7.10 -22.96 8.52
N LYS A 6 6.50 -24.06 8.03
CA LYS A 6 7.25 -25.21 7.53
C LYS A 6 8.13 -24.82 6.34
N PHE A 7 7.61 -24.00 5.43
CA PHE A 7 8.38 -23.45 4.32
C PHE A 7 9.59 -22.64 4.81
N LEU A 8 9.42 -21.70 5.76
CA LEU A 8 10.53 -20.93 6.33
C LEU A 8 11.62 -21.83 6.95
N ILE A 9 11.23 -22.88 7.68
CA ILE A 9 12.17 -23.86 8.23
C ILE A 9 12.93 -24.58 7.12
N SER A 10 12.26 -24.98 6.04
CA SER A 10 12.90 -25.70 4.92
C SER A 10 13.97 -24.89 4.19
N ILE A 11 13.86 -23.55 4.21
CA ILE A 11 14.86 -22.64 3.63
C ILE A 11 15.79 -22.04 4.71
N ASN A 12 15.76 -22.57 5.93
CA ASN A 12 16.52 -22.08 7.08
C ASN A 12 16.37 -20.57 7.35
N TYR A 13 15.16 -20.03 7.14
CA TYR A 13 14.87 -18.61 7.30
C TYR A 13 14.20 -18.33 8.66
N ASN A 14 14.82 -17.47 9.46
CA ASN A 14 14.37 -17.10 10.81
C ASN A 14 14.26 -15.58 11.03
N ARG A 15 14.29 -14.79 9.96
CA ARG A 15 14.23 -13.32 10.00
C ARG A 15 12.79 -12.82 9.81
N PRO A 16 12.53 -11.51 10.02
CA PRO A 16 11.21 -10.94 9.78
C PRO A 16 10.75 -11.04 8.33
N ILE A 17 9.45 -11.13 8.12
CA ILE A 17 8.79 -11.17 6.81
C ILE A 17 7.93 -9.92 6.59
N VAL A 18 7.56 -9.66 5.34
CA VAL A 18 6.61 -8.61 4.98
C VAL A 18 5.26 -9.24 4.69
N ALA A 19 4.20 -8.59 5.12
CA ALA A 19 2.84 -8.91 4.74
C ALA A 19 2.30 -7.86 3.77
N SER A 20 1.39 -8.25 2.90
CA SER A 20 0.62 -7.29 2.10
C SER A 20 -0.79 -7.84 1.89
N MET A 21 -1.75 -6.92 1.78
CA MET A 21 -3.14 -7.24 1.51
C MET A 21 -3.70 -6.22 0.54
N ASP A 22 -4.63 -6.68 -0.28
CA ASP A 22 -5.35 -5.85 -1.23
C ASP A 22 -6.74 -6.46 -1.50
N ASN A 23 -7.73 -5.61 -1.72
CA ASN A 23 -9.06 -5.98 -2.17
C ASN A 23 -9.17 -5.80 -3.69
N ILE A 24 -9.28 -6.93 -4.39
CA ILE A 24 -9.43 -6.92 -5.84
C ILE A 24 -10.90 -6.98 -6.19
N LYS A 25 -11.39 -6.01 -6.96
CA LYS A 25 -12.76 -6.04 -7.49
C LYS A 25 -12.94 -7.20 -8.48
N LEU A 26 -14.05 -7.91 -8.35
CA LEU A 26 -14.41 -9.06 -9.19
C LEU A 26 -15.57 -8.75 -10.12
N GLU A 27 -15.63 -9.49 -11.22
CA GLU A 27 -16.89 -9.70 -11.94
C GLU A 27 -17.76 -10.65 -11.11
N GLU A 28 -18.97 -10.20 -10.78
CA GLU A 28 -19.92 -10.97 -9.96
C GLU A 28 -20.36 -12.24 -10.70
N LYS A 29 -19.82 -13.39 -10.29
CA LYS A 29 -20.12 -14.67 -10.95
C LYS A 29 -19.99 -15.85 -10.00
N LEU A 30 -20.97 -16.75 -10.08
CA LEU A 30 -20.95 -18.03 -9.38
C LEU A 30 -20.40 -19.12 -10.28
N ARG A 31 -19.56 -20.00 -9.73
CA ARG A 31 -19.05 -21.18 -10.44
C ARG A 31 -19.08 -22.40 -9.53
N TYR A 32 -19.67 -23.48 -10.00
CA TYR A 32 -19.54 -24.76 -9.32
C TYR A 32 -18.16 -25.36 -9.59
N SER A 33 -17.45 -25.74 -8.54
CA SER A 33 -16.19 -26.49 -8.61
C SER A 33 -16.45 -27.95 -8.26
N ALA A 34 -16.37 -28.85 -9.24
CA ALA A 34 -16.55 -30.28 -9.01
C ALA A 34 -15.45 -30.86 -8.12
N SER A 35 -14.20 -30.40 -8.27
CA SER A 35 -13.06 -30.88 -7.48
C SER A 35 -13.16 -30.54 -6.00
N LEU A 36 -13.78 -29.39 -5.68
CA LEU A 36 -14.03 -28.96 -4.30
C LEU A 36 -15.44 -29.31 -3.82
N SER A 37 -16.32 -29.74 -4.73
CA SER A 37 -17.75 -29.91 -4.48
C SER A 37 -18.40 -28.68 -3.83
N VAL A 38 -18.07 -27.47 -4.30
CA VAL A 38 -18.47 -26.18 -3.70
C VAL A 38 -18.88 -25.18 -4.77
N ILE A 39 -19.81 -24.28 -4.45
CA ILE A 39 -20.13 -23.09 -5.25
C ILE A 39 -19.18 -21.94 -4.87
N LEU A 40 -18.32 -21.58 -5.80
CA LEU A 40 -17.38 -20.46 -5.69
C LEU A 40 -18.03 -19.13 -6.08
N GLY A 41 -17.47 -18.04 -5.58
CA GLY A 41 -17.92 -16.67 -5.88
C GLY A 41 -19.00 -16.14 -4.92
N SER A 42 -19.20 -16.80 -3.77
CA SER A 42 -20.07 -16.32 -2.70
C SER A 42 -19.28 -15.94 -1.45
N THR A 43 -19.81 -15.01 -0.67
CA THR A 43 -19.29 -14.63 0.66
C THR A 43 -19.78 -15.55 1.77
N LEU A 44 -20.68 -16.50 1.48
CA LEU A 44 -21.17 -17.47 2.47
C LEU A 44 -20.06 -18.43 2.93
N PRO A 45 -20.15 -18.96 4.17
CA PRO A 45 -19.26 -19.99 4.66
C PRO A 45 -19.19 -21.22 3.75
N LEU A 46 -18.07 -21.94 3.82
CA LEU A 46 -17.83 -23.13 3.02
C LEU A 46 -18.93 -24.20 3.19
N GLN A 47 -19.46 -24.32 4.41
CA GLN A 47 -20.50 -25.30 4.76
C GLN A 47 -21.82 -25.00 4.03
N GLU A 48 -22.13 -23.73 3.81
CA GLU A 48 -23.37 -23.30 3.12
C GLU A 48 -23.24 -23.34 1.61
N THR A 49 -22.01 -23.25 1.09
CA THR A 49 -21.70 -23.31 -0.34
C THR A 49 -21.31 -24.72 -0.80
N SER A 50 -21.13 -25.65 0.13
CA SER A 50 -20.79 -27.05 -0.14
C SER A 50 -21.98 -27.79 -0.76
N VAL A 51 -21.70 -28.54 -1.81
CA VAL A 51 -22.66 -29.30 -2.60
C VAL A 51 -22.51 -30.78 -2.26
N SER A 52 -23.41 -31.31 -1.44
CA SER A 52 -23.45 -32.74 -1.13
C SER A 52 -24.00 -33.59 -2.28
N PHE A 53 -24.96 -33.05 -3.03
CA PHE A 53 -25.61 -33.73 -4.16
C PHE A 53 -25.83 -32.74 -5.31
N TYR A 54 -25.72 -33.20 -6.55
CA TYR A 54 -25.84 -32.34 -7.73
C TYR A 54 -27.18 -31.58 -7.81
N ASN A 55 -28.27 -32.22 -7.36
CA ASN A 55 -29.60 -31.59 -7.34
C ASN A 55 -29.72 -30.40 -6.36
N LYS A 56 -28.79 -30.26 -5.40
CA LYS A 56 -28.77 -29.13 -4.44
C LYS A 56 -28.12 -27.87 -5.01
N ILE A 57 -27.41 -27.95 -6.13
CA ILE A 57 -26.72 -26.80 -6.74
C ILE A 57 -27.69 -25.63 -6.92
N ASN A 58 -28.85 -25.87 -7.55
CA ASN A 58 -29.83 -24.82 -7.79
C ASN A 58 -30.39 -24.21 -6.50
N THR A 59 -30.57 -25.02 -5.45
CA THR A 59 -31.03 -24.52 -4.14
C THR A 59 -30.00 -23.59 -3.50
N ILE A 60 -28.72 -23.97 -3.55
CA ILE A 60 -27.62 -23.16 -3.00
C ILE A 60 -27.46 -21.88 -3.81
N ILE A 61 -27.49 -21.94 -5.16
CA ILE A 61 -27.43 -20.75 -6.01
C ILE A 61 -28.57 -19.78 -5.68
N LYS A 62 -29.80 -20.28 -5.55
CA LYS A 62 -30.95 -19.44 -5.18
C LYS A 62 -30.75 -18.81 -3.81
N ASN A 63 -30.27 -19.55 -2.82
CA ASN A 63 -29.97 -19.00 -1.49
C ASN A 63 -28.94 -17.86 -1.57
N ILE A 64 -27.85 -18.05 -2.32
CA ILE A 64 -26.82 -17.03 -2.52
C ILE A 64 -27.40 -15.75 -3.15
N GLN A 65 -28.24 -15.92 -4.19
CA GLN A 65 -28.89 -14.83 -4.90
C GLN A 65 -29.90 -14.09 -4.02
N THR A 66 -30.77 -14.81 -3.31
CA THR A 66 -31.78 -14.23 -2.41
C THR A 66 -31.15 -13.45 -1.27
N ASN A 67 -30.02 -13.92 -0.73
CA ASN A 67 -29.31 -13.23 0.35
C ASN A 67 -28.34 -12.14 -0.14
N ASN A 68 -28.23 -11.90 -1.46
CA ASN A 68 -27.30 -10.94 -2.05
C ASN A 68 -25.84 -11.15 -1.59
N THR A 69 -25.40 -12.42 -1.59
CA THR A 69 -24.09 -12.86 -1.09
C THR A 69 -23.13 -13.27 -2.20
N ILE A 70 -23.32 -12.74 -3.41
CA ILE A 70 -22.35 -12.88 -4.51
C ILE A 70 -21.17 -11.95 -4.18
N ALA A 71 -19.96 -12.49 -4.27
CA ALA A 71 -18.75 -11.74 -3.98
C ALA A 71 -18.51 -10.67 -5.04
N LYS A 72 -18.27 -9.45 -4.58
CA LYS A 72 -17.93 -8.28 -5.40
C LYS A 72 -16.45 -7.96 -5.36
N TYR A 73 -15.79 -8.39 -4.30
CA TYR A 73 -14.38 -8.20 -4.04
C TYR A 73 -13.77 -9.53 -3.59
N VAL A 74 -12.46 -9.63 -3.75
CA VAL A 74 -11.65 -10.67 -3.13
C VAL A 74 -10.46 -10.05 -2.43
N CYS A 75 -10.39 -10.22 -1.12
CA CYS A 75 -9.20 -9.89 -0.34
C CYS A 75 -8.16 -10.99 -0.58
N VAL A 76 -6.97 -10.60 -1.01
CA VAL A 76 -5.81 -11.49 -1.09
C VAL A 76 -4.78 -11.05 -0.06
N TYR A 77 -4.43 -11.95 0.84
CA TYR A 77 -3.40 -11.71 1.86
C TYR A 77 -2.15 -12.51 1.54
N ILE A 78 -1.01 -11.83 1.41
CA ILE A 78 0.25 -12.40 0.96
C ILE A 78 1.33 -12.20 2.03
N LEU A 79 2.20 -13.19 2.17
CA LEU A 79 3.40 -13.14 3.00
C LEU A 79 4.64 -13.25 2.10
N GLN A 80 5.56 -12.32 2.21
CA GLN A 80 6.78 -12.25 1.42
C GLN A 80 8.01 -12.39 2.33
N VAL A 81 8.89 -13.31 1.96
CA VAL A 81 10.25 -13.36 2.51
C VAL A 81 11.08 -12.29 1.81
N PRO A 82 11.67 -11.31 2.51
CA PRO A 82 12.48 -10.24 1.90
C PRO A 82 13.87 -10.75 1.49
N VAL A 83 13.89 -11.80 0.66
CA VAL A 83 15.09 -12.39 0.05
C VAL A 83 14.80 -12.57 -1.43
N SER A 84 15.80 -12.27 -2.26
CA SER A 84 15.67 -12.45 -3.72
C SER A 84 15.28 -13.88 -4.07
N LYS A 85 14.47 -14.03 -5.13
CA LYS A 85 14.03 -15.32 -5.72
C LYS A 85 13.09 -16.17 -4.85
N VAL A 86 12.66 -15.70 -3.69
CA VAL A 86 11.57 -16.34 -2.94
C VAL A 86 10.24 -15.76 -3.41
N LEU A 87 9.36 -16.62 -3.93
CA LEU A 87 8.04 -16.19 -4.37
C LEU A 87 7.15 -15.81 -3.18
N PRO A 88 6.20 -14.88 -3.39
CA PRO A 88 5.21 -14.55 -2.37
C PRO A 88 4.33 -15.76 -2.04
N PHE A 89 4.00 -15.91 -0.77
CA PHE A 89 3.13 -16.96 -0.27
C PHE A 89 1.72 -16.41 -0.06
N VAL A 90 0.76 -16.88 -0.86
CA VAL A 90 -0.66 -16.53 -0.64
C VAL A 90 -1.14 -17.23 0.63
N LEU A 91 -1.43 -16.42 1.65
CA LEU A 91 -1.90 -16.92 2.94
C LEU A 91 -3.39 -17.19 2.92
N ARG A 92 -4.17 -16.25 2.36
CA ARG A 92 -5.63 -16.29 2.38
C ARG A 92 -6.21 -15.56 1.18
N ILE A 93 -7.32 -16.09 0.67
CA ILE A 93 -8.17 -15.48 -0.35
C ILE A 93 -9.59 -15.45 0.23
N ILE A 94 -10.20 -14.28 0.34
CA ILE A 94 -11.49 -14.09 1.03
C ILE A 94 -12.45 -13.37 0.08
N PRO A 95 -13.52 -14.02 -0.38
CA PRO A 95 -14.60 -13.32 -1.06
C PRO A 95 -15.30 -12.36 -0.09
N ASN A 96 -15.52 -11.11 -0.51
CA ASN A 96 -16.29 -10.14 0.25
C ASN A 96 -17.25 -9.36 -0.66
N ASN A 97 -18.26 -8.71 -0.06
CA ASN A 97 -19.26 -7.91 -0.76
C ASN A 97 -19.08 -6.40 -0.51
N SER A 98 -18.23 -6.01 0.44
CA SER A 98 -17.94 -4.63 0.78
C SER A 98 -16.50 -4.45 1.23
N GLU A 99 -16.02 -3.21 1.17
CA GLU A 99 -14.73 -2.80 1.71
C GLU A 99 -15.00 -2.03 3.01
N ASN A 100 -15.14 -2.75 4.12
CA ASN A 100 -15.31 -2.15 5.45
C ASN A 100 -13.99 -2.20 6.23
N ILE A 101 -13.71 -1.12 6.96
CA ILE A 101 -12.57 -0.97 7.86
C ILE A 101 -12.54 -2.12 8.88
N SER A 102 -13.69 -2.48 9.45
CA SER A 102 -13.78 -3.54 10.47
C SER A 102 -13.33 -4.89 9.93
N ASP A 103 -13.68 -5.22 8.69
CA ASP A 103 -13.31 -6.50 8.07
C ASP A 103 -11.81 -6.56 7.81
N VAL A 104 -11.24 -5.49 7.25
CA VAL A 104 -9.80 -5.37 6.98
C VAL A 104 -9.00 -5.43 8.30
N TYR A 105 -9.45 -4.70 9.31
CA TYR A 105 -8.86 -4.71 10.65
C TYR A 105 -8.86 -6.12 11.27
N GLU A 106 -9.99 -6.81 11.22
CA GLU A 106 -10.15 -8.17 11.75
C GLU A 106 -9.26 -9.18 11.02
N ILE A 107 -9.15 -9.07 9.70
CA ILE A 107 -8.24 -9.91 8.90
C ILE A 107 -6.79 -9.71 9.36
N HIS A 108 -6.33 -8.47 9.52
CA HIS A 108 -4.98 -8.21 9.99
C HIS A 108 -4.73 -8.75 11.40
N ASN A 109 -5.68 -8.57 12.33
CA ASN A 109 -5.56 -9.11 13.69
C ASN A 109 -5.41 -10.63 13.69
N GLN A 110 -6.26 -11.34 12.95
CA GLN A 110 -6.16 -12.80 12.82
C GLN A 110 -4.79 -13.21 12.26
N VAL A 111 -4.25 -12.49 11.27
CA VAL A 111 -2.92 -12.78 10.72
C VAL A 111 -1.82 -12.53 11.76
N LEU A 112 -1.90 -11.45 12.53
CA LEU A 112 -0.95 -11.12 13.59
C LEU A 112 -0.99 -12.14 14.74
N GLU A 113 -2.18 -12.56 15.17
CA GLU A 113 -2.36 -13.61 16.18
C GLU A 113 -1.75 -14.94 15.71
N PHE A 114 -2.03 -15.34 14.47
CA PHE A 114 -1.39 -16.53 13.90
C PHE A 114 0.11 -16.36 13.78
N ALA A 115 0.61 -15.19 13.36
CA ALA A 115 2.04 -14.95 13.25
C ALA A 115 2.73 -15.10 14.61
N ALA A 116 2.16 -14.52 15.67
CA ALA A 116 2.63 -14.65 17.04
C ALA A 116 2.63 -16.12 17.49
N HIS A 117 1.52 -16.83 17.30
CA HIS A 117 1.38 -18.25 17.65
C HIS A 117 2.45 -19.13 16.97
N PHE A 118 2.73 -18.88 15.69
CA PHE A 118 3.73 -19.63 14.91
C PHE A 118 5.16 -19.08 15.02
N LYS A 119 5.40 -18.08 15.89
CA LYS A 119 6.69 -17.40 16.07
C LYS A 119 7.27 -16.89 14.74
N ILE A 120 6.40 -16.25 13.95
CA ILE A 120 6.74 -15.55 12.71
C ILE A 120 6.67 -14.06 13.00
N TYR A 121 7.73 -13.34 12.64
CA TYR A 121 7.85 -11.92 12.91
C TYR A 121 7.46 -11.13 11.65
N ILE A 122 6.36 -10.38 11.71
CA ILE A 122 5.95 -9.48 10.63
C ILE A 122 6.62 -8.13 10.86
N LEU A 123 7.41 -7.69 9.88
CA LEU A 123 8.13 -6.41 9.90
C LEU A 123 7.23 -5.25 9.47
N SER A 124 6.45 -5.45 8.43
CA SER A 124 5.57 -4.44 7.84
C SER A 124 4.37 -5.10 7.17
N ILE A 125 3.29 -4.32 7.05
CA ILE A 125 2.08 -4.67 6.31
C ILE A 125 1.89 -3.60 5.24
N GLY A 126 1.95 -4.00 3.96
CA GLY A 126 1.67 -3.14 2.82
C GLY A 126 0.18 -3.13 2.46
N ALA A 127 -0.28 -1.99 1.95
CA ALA A 127 -1.61 -1.69 1.44
C ALA A 127 -1.47 -0.77 0.22
N ASP A 128 -2.52 -0.62 -0.61
CA ASP A 128 -2.49 0.18 -1.84
C ASP A 128 -2.77 1.68 -1.60
N GLY A 129 -3.11 2.05 -0.36
CA GLY A 129 -3.41 3.42 0.04
C GLY A 129 -4.89 3.78 0.01
N VAL A 130 -5.80 2.82 -0.24
CA VAL A 130 -7.23 3.07 -0.09
C VAL A 130 -7.59 3.46 1.35
N LEU A 131 -8.48 4.45 1.49
CA LEU A 131 -8.85 5.05 2.78
C LEU A 131 -9.27 4.02 3.84
N VAL A 132 -9.98 2.97 3.41
CA VAL A 132 -10.44 1.88 4.27
C VAL A 132 -9.24 1.12 4.88
N GLU A 133 -8.25 0.79 4.06
CA GLU A 133 -7.04 0.08 4.47
C GLU A 133 -6.16 0.94 5.38
N ILE A 134 -5.96 2.21 5.03
CA ILE A 134 -5.21 3.16 5.87
C ILE A 134 -5.85 3.27 7.26
N LYS A 135 -7.18 3.38 7.33
CA LYS A 135 -7.89 3.46 8.62
C LYS A 135 -7.73 2.17 9.43
N ALA A 136 -7.84 1.00 8.79
CA ALA A 136 -7.63 -0.28 9.46
C ALA A 136 -6.19 -0.42 10.00
N GLN A 137 -5.18 0.00 9.23
CA GLN A 137 -3.79 0.03 9.66
C GLN A 137 -3.56 0.95 10.86
N LYS A 138 -4.17 2.14 10.86
CA LYS A 138 -4.13 3.05 12.01
C LYS A 138 -4.71 2.42 13.29
N CYS A 139 -5.81 1.67 13.18
CA CYS A 139 -6.38 0.93 14.31
C CYS A 139 -5.40 -0.12 14.87
N ILE A 140 -4.70 -0.86 14.00
CA ILE A 140 -3.69 -1.85 14.44
C ILE A 140 -2.54 -1.16 15.16
N MET A 141 -2.05 -0.03 14.65
CA MET A 141 -0.95 0.72 15.27
C MET A 141 -1.28 1.22 16.68
N GLN A 142 -2.55 1.53 16.94
CA GLN A 142 -3.06 1.95 18.24
C GLN A 142 -3.25 0.78 19.21
N THR A 143 -3.20 -0.46 18.73
CA THR A 143 -3.36 -1.65 19.57
C THR A 143 -2.15 -1.80 20.48
N ASN A 144 -2.39 -1.70 21.79
CA ASN A 144 -1.33 -1.78 22.78
C ASN A 144 -0.84 -3.23 22.87
N THR A 145 0.42 -3.46 22.55
CA THR A 145 1.05 -4.79 22.61
C THR A 145 2.24 -4.74 23.55
N GLU A 146 2.29 -5.67 24.50
CA GLU A 146 3.41 -5.80 25.45
C GLU A 146 4.70 -6.28 24.76
N THR A 147 4.57 -6.97 23.62
CA THR A 147 5.68 -7.53 22.84
C THR A 147 5.93 -6.76 21.55
N LYS A 148 6.60 -5.60 21.64
CA LYS A 148 7.14 -4.89 20.48
C LYS A 148 8.57 -5.36 20.21
N LEU A 149 8.82 -5.91 19.02
CA LEU A 149 10.19 -6.18 18.56
C LEU A 149 10.84 -4.85 18.18
N LYS A 150 11.86 -4.44 18.94
CA LYS A 150 12.72 -3.32 18.55
C LYS A 150 13.79 -3.85 17.61
N PHE A 151 13.74 -3.43 16.35
CA PHE A 151 14.83 -3.64 15.40
C PHE A 151 15.74 -2.41 15.40
N THR A 152 17.03 -2.59 15.69
CA THR A 152 18.02 -1.53 15.60
C THR A 152 18.96 -1.84 14.44
N ASP A 153 18.76 -1.16 13.32
CA ASP A 153 19.67 -1.25 12.19
C ASP A 153 20.87 -0.30 12.38
N LYS A 154 22.09 -0.78 12.15
CA LYS A 154 23.30 0.05 12.19
C LYS A 154 23.39 0.99 10.99
N LEU A 155 22.77 0.69 9.86
CA LEU A 155 22.72 1.58 8.68
C LEU A 155 21.80 2.78 8.92
N TYR A 156 20.79 2.64 9.78
CA TYR A 156 19.90 3.73 10.20
C TYR A 156 20.38 4.46 11.47
N ARG A 157 21.56 4.13 12.02
CA ARG A 157 22.12 4.78 13.22
C ARG A 157 22.58 6.22 13.02
N ASN A 158 22.73 6.69 11.78
CA ASN A 158 23.13 8.07 11.52
C ASN A 158 21.94 9.02 11.37
N VAL A 159 20.88 8.80 12.14
CA VAL A 159 19.80 9.76 12.33
C VAL A 159 19.57 9.89 13.83
N ASN A 160 20.41 10.69 14.49
CA ASN A 160 20.29 11.00 15.92
C ASN A 160 19.02 11.81 16.28
N ASP A 161 18.09 12.01 15.34
CA ASP A 161 16.84 12.76 15.53
C ASP A 161 15.55 11.91 15.48
N LEU A 162 15.62 10.58 15.39
CA LEU A 162 14.42 9.72 15.39
C LEU A 162 14.19 9.05 16.75
N ASN A 163 14.17 9.86 17.81
CA ASN A 163 13.54 9.45 19.05
C ASN A 163 12.02 9.55 18.88
N SER A 164 11.37 8.39 18.98
CA SER A 164 9.93 8.13 18.95
C SER A 164 9.24 8.28 17.59
N ASN A 165 8.82 7.10 17.09
CA ASN A 165 7.82 6.82 16.08
C ASN A 165 8.40 6.19 14.81
N LEU A 166 7.92 4.97 14.52
CA LEU A 166 7.90 4.44 13.17
C LEU A 166 7.39 5.59 12.27
N LYS A 167 8.24 6.12 11.38
CA LYS A 167 7.83 7.17 10.45
C LYS A 167 6.68 6.59 9.62
N ILE A 168 5.47 7.02 9.95
CA ILE A 168 4.29 6.86 9.11
C ILE A 168 4.71 7.45 7.76
N TRP A 169 4.52 6.72 6.67
CA TRP A 169 4.65 7.34 5.35
C TRP A 169 3.78 8.61 5.38
N PRO A 170 4.31 9.77 4.96
CA PRO A 170 3.57 11.02 5.05
C PRO A 170 2.18 10.81 4.46
N THR A 171 1.15 11.29 5.17
CA THR A 171 -0.22 11.31 4.66
C THR A 171 -0.25 12.00 3.29
N ASP A 172 -1.27 11.73 2.46
CA ASP A 172 -1.37 12.35 1.13
C ASP A 172 -1.25 13.89 1.18
N ASP A 173 -1.73 14.51 2.25
CA ASP A 173 -1.59 15.96 2.49
C ASP A 173 -0.14 16.35 2.77
N GLU A 174 0.58 15.58 3.59
CA GLU A 174 2.01 15.80 3.86
C GLU A 174 2.87 15.51 2.62
N ILE A 175 2.50 14.52 1.79
CA ILE A 175 3.14 14.26 0.49
C ILE A 175 2.92 15.44 -0.45
N ARG A 176 1.69 15.99 -0.52
CA ARG A 176 1.39 17.18 -1.34
C ARG A 176 2.20 18.39 -0.90
N VAL A 177 2.35 18.61 0.41
CA VAL A 177 3.19 19.69 0.94
C VAL A 177 4.65 19.48 0.53
N LEU A 178 5.21 18.29 0.72
CA LEU A 178 6.58 17.97 0.33
C LEU A 178 6.82 18.13 -1.18
N ILE A 179 5.87 17.71 -2.01
CA ILE A 179 5.93 17.89 -3.46
C ILE A 179 5.91 19.39 -3.80
N ASN A 180 5.01 20.16 -3.20
CA ASN A 180 4.91 21.60 -3.45
C ASN A 180 6.17 22.36 -3.00
N ASP A 181 6.76 21.99 -1.88
CA ASP A 181 8.00 22.59 -1.38
C ASP A 181 9.18 22.24 -2.29
N ALA A 182 9.27 20.97 -2.73
CA ALA A 182 10.27 20.56 -3.73
C ALA A 182 10.09 21.29 -5.08
N TYR A 183 8.85 21.52 -5.52
CA TYR A 183 8.56 22.33 -6.71
C TYR A 183 8.98 23.79 -6.53
N LYS A 184 8.73 24.40 -5.36
CA LYS A 184 9.17 25.76 -5.05
C LYS A 184 10.68 25.88 -5.03
N GLU A 185 11.38 24.94 -4.39
CA GLU A 185 12.84 24.89 -4.36
C GLU A 185 13.42 24.72 -5.77
N ALA A 186 12.88 23.79 -6.57
CA ALA A 186 13.31 23.60 -7.95
C ALA A 186 13.10 24.85 -8.81
N ASN A 187 11.99 25.56 -8.63
CA ASN A 187 11.71 26.81 -9.33
C ASN A 187 12.64 27.95 -8.88
N ALA A 188 12.93 28.06 -7.58
CA ALA A 188 13.89 29.03 -7.07
C ALA A 188 15.30 28.77 -7.65
N LEU A 189 15.73 27.51 -7.67
CA LEU A 189 17.03 27.10 -8.21
C LEU A 189 17.13 27.33 -9.73
N ALA A 190 16.05 27.07 -10.47
CA ALA A 190 15.98 27.33 -11.90
C ALA A 190 16.06 28.84 -12.21
N ASN A 191 15.36 29.66 -11.43
CA ASN A 191 15.41 31.12 -11.55
C ASN A 191 16.83 31.66 -11.28
N ASP A 192 17.50 31.19 -10.22
CA ASP A 192 18.88 31.60 -9.92
C ASP A 192 19.85 31.20 -11.04
N LYS A 193 19.67 30.02 -11.63
CA LYS A 193 20.51 29.52 -12.72
C LYS A 193 20.28 30.28 -14.03
N ILE A 194 19.03 30.66 -14.32
CA ILE A 194 18.67 31.51 -15.46
C ILE A 194 19.26 32.92 -15.28
N ILE A 195 19.18 33.50 -14.07
CA ILE A 195 19.79 34.80 -13.75
C ILE A 195 21.31 34.76 -13.93
N LEU A 196 21.97 33.68 -13.51
CA LEU A 196 23.41 33.50 -13.68
C LEU A 196 23.80 33.41 -15.17
N LEU A 197 23.08 32.61 -15.95
CA LEU A 197 23.32 32.43 -17.39
C LEU A 197 23.11 33.75 -18.18
N ILE A 198 22.12 34.56 -17.77
CA ILE A 198 21.86 35.87 -18.35
C ILE A 198 23.01 36.84 -18.03
N LYS A 199 23.51 36.88 -16.78
CA LYS A 199 24.66 37.72 -16.40
C LYS A 199 25.93 37.35 -17.17
N GLU A 200 26.19 36.06 -17.36
CA GLU A 200 27.35 35.55 -18.11
C GLU A 200 27.28 35.86 -19.61
N ASN A 201 26.08 35.91 -20.20
CA ASN A 201 25.90 36.24 -21.61
C ASN A 201 25.84 37.76 -21.86
N LEU A 202 25.31 38.56 -20.92
CA LEU A 202 25.32 40.03 -20.99
C LEU A 202 26.73 40.62 -20.93
N THR A 203 27.66 39.99 -20.23
CA THR A 203 29.07 40.43 -20.16
C THR A 203 29.87 40.13 -21.43
N LYS A 204 29.34 39.30 -22.35
CA LYS A 204 30.04 38.89 -23.56
C LYS A 204 29.64 39.65 -24.83
N GLU A 205 28.44 40.25 -24.91
CA GLU A 205 27.93 40.69 -26.23
C GLU A 205 27.40 42.13 -26.39
N PHE A 206 27.24 42.99 -25.37
CA PHE A 206 26.59 44.30 -25.60
C PHE A 206 27.23 45.51 -24.88
N GLN A 207 27.50 46.58 -25.65
CA GLN A 207 27.99 47.89 -25.16
C GLN A 207 26.88 48.92 -24.86
N ASP A 208 25.61 48.59 -25.09
CA ASP A 208 24.49 49.49 -24.76
C ASP A 208 23.44 48.73 -23.92
N GLY A 209 23.67 48.73 -22.61
CA GLY A 209 23.11 47.73 -21.69
C GLY A 209 21.72 48.02 -21.13
N GLU A 210 21.20 49.25 -21.20
CA GLU A 210 19.96 49.61 -20.47
C GLU A 210 18.65 49.26 -21.20
N GLU A 211 18.59 49.41 -22.53
CA GLU A 211 17.36 49.13 -23.28
C GLU A 211 17.06 47.61 -23.32
N VAL A 212 18.11 46.80 -23.44
CA VAL A 212 18.03 45.33 -23.46
C VAL A 212 17.64 44.80 -22.08
N LEU A 213 18.18 45.38 -21.00
CA LEU A 213 17.82 45.01 -19.63
C LEU A 213 16.33 45.24 -19.34
N THR A 214 15.78 46.36 -19.83
CA THR A 214 14.38 46.72 -19.62
C THR A 214 13.43 45.74 -20.32
N LYS A 215 13.72 45.38 -21.58
CA LYS A 215 12.93 44.39 -22.34
C LYS A 215 13.00 42.99 -21.74
N ILE A 216 14.16 42.56 -21.24
CA ILE A 216 14.32 41.23 -20.61
C ILE A 216 13.57 41.17 -19.27
N ILE A 217 13.65 42.21 -18.44
CA ILE A 217 12.90 42.29 -17.17
C ILE A 217 11.38 42.25 -17.42
N GLU A 218 10.90 42.92 -18.46
CA GLU A 218 9.49 42.90 -18.86
C GLU A 218 9.04 41.51 -19.33
N MET A 219 9.87 40.82 -20.12
CA MET A 219 9.59 39.46 -20.58
C MET A 219 9.54 38.45 -19.43
N ILE A 220 10.44 38.55 -18.45
CA ILE A 220 10.47 37.71 -17.25
C ILE A 220 9.23 37.96 -16.38
N ARG A 221 8.82 39.22 -16.21
CA ARG A 221 7.61 39.57 -15.44
C ARG A 221 6.34 39.00 -16.07
N ASN A 222 6.28 38.95 -17.40
CA ASN A 222 5.18 38.35 -18.14
C ASN A 222 5.16 36.81 -18.06
N VAL A 223 6.32 36.15 -18.02
CA VAL A 223 6.39 34.69 -17.83
C VAL A 223 6.03 34.30 -16.39
N ALA A 224 6.43 35.10 -15.40
CA ALA A 224 6.08 34.86 -14.00
C ALA A 224 4.58 35.03 -13.70
N SER A 225 3.86 35.89 -14.43
CA SER A 225 2.40 36.07 -14.30
C SER A 225 1.56 35.01 -15.03
N LEU A 226 2.18 34.20 -15.89
CA LEU A 226 1.53 33.11 -16.64
C LEU A 226 1.44 31.79 -15.85
N ASN A 227 2.09 31.69 -14.68
CA ASN A 227 2.14 30.49 -13.84
C ASN A 227 1.34 30.61 -12.52
N LEU A 228 0.26 31.40 -12.49
CA LEU A 228 -0.75 31.43 -11.42
C LEU A 228 -2.03 30.70 -11.86
#